data_AF-A0A1H2ZIL9-F1
#
_entry.id   AF-A0A1H2ZIL9-F1
#
_cell.length_a   1.000
_cell.length_b   1.000
_cell.length_c   1.000
_cell.angle_alpha   90.00
_cell.angle_beta   90.00
_cell.angle_gamma   90.00
#
_symmetry.space_group_name_H-M   'P 1'
#
loop_
_entity.id
_entity.type
_entity.pdbx_description
1 polymer ?
#
loop_
_entity_poly.entity_id
_entity_poly.type
_entity_poly.pdbx_seq_one_letter_code
_entity_poly.pdbx_strand_id
1 'polypeptide(L)'
;MTITSSEIFEGVNAVAQLGMAVVVGLGVWIAYKQLHSWKDQVAYQKRSEAAENLLSKAIYVSDEIRALRSPYDQIPIDKVDDKTFALERRYNRFVEKNDLFENLRKAQVKAEAVLGNDEVGKKIDVLFQVRNEVLTAIDMLISEAQSPSTGPRDRTFEQELRWTVHGTYSEKYDPLGMRQLETLGELKQLLRSEISPN
;
A
#
# COMPACT_ATOMS: atom_id res chain seq x y z
N MET A 1 -59.97 -60.49 -0.09
CA MET A 1 -58.74 -59.67 -0.11
C MET A 1 -58.88 -58.60 0.95
N THR A 2 -58.44 -58.92 2.16
CA THR A 2 -58.40 -57.97 3.29
C THR A 2 -57.06 -57.26 3.23
N ILE A 3 -57.07 -56.01 2.78
CA ILE A 3 -55.91 -55.12 2.94
C ILE A 3 -55.78 -54.87 4.44
N THR A 4 -54.79 -55.49 5.07
CA THR A 4 -54.54 -55.33 6.50
C THR A 4 -53.98 -53.95 6.76
N SER A 5 -54.53 -53.24 7.75
CA SER A 5 -54.14 -51.90 8.18
C SER A 5 -52.65 -51.76 8.51
N SER A 6 -51.94 -52.87 8.73
CA SER A 6 -50.48 -52.93 8.89
C SER A 6 -49.69 -52.57 7.61
N GLU A 7 -50.16 -52.96 6.42
CA GLU A 7 -49.49 -52.67 5.14
C GLU A 7 -49.64 -51.19 4.75
N ILE A 8 -50.78 -50.57 5.11
CA ILE A 8 -51.01 -49.13 4.93
C ILE A 8 -50.12 -48.33 5.91
N PHE A 9 -49.92 -48.82 7.14
CA PHE A 9 -49.06 -48.16 8.13
C PHE A 9 -47.56 -48.27 7.81
N GLU A 10 -47.09 -49.39 7.26
CA GLU A 10 -45.70 -49.54 6.79
C GLU A 10 -45.39 -48.63 5.60
N GLY A 11 -46.35 -48.45 4.67
CA GLY A 11 -46.21 -47.51 3.56
C GLY A 11 -46.08 -46.05 4.00
N VAL A 12 -46.83 -45.62 5.03
CA VAL A 12 -46.76 -44.26 5.57
C VAL A 12 -45.43 -44.01 6.31
N ASN A 13 -44.91 -44.98 7.06
CA ASN A 13 -43.61 -44.86 7.72
C ASN A 13 -42.44 -44.82 6.73
N ALA A 14 -42.49 -45.58 5.64
CA ALA A 14 -41.48 -45.55 4.59
C ALA A 14 -41.46 -44.19 3.85
N VAL A 15 -42.63 -43.61 3.56
CA VAL A 15 -42.74 -42.27 2.96
C VAL A 15 -42.27 -41.18 3.93
N ALA A 16 -42.57 -41.31 5.23
CA ALA A 16 -42.07 -40.38 6.25
C ALA A 16 -40.53 -40.42 6.40
N GLN A 17 -39.92 -41.60 6.32
CA GLN A 17 -38.46 -41.75 6.33
C GLN A 17 -37.78 -41.16 5.08
N LEU A 18 -38.38 -41.36 3.90
CA LEU A 18 -37.89 -40.75 2.65
C LEU A 18 -38.02 -39.22 2.69
N GLY A 19 -39.13 -38.68 3.23
CA GLY A 19 -39.32 -37.24 3.41
C GLY A 19 -38.28 -36.64 4.37
N MET A 20 -38.00 -37.31 5.49
CA MET A 20 -36.97 -36.87 6.44
C MET A 20 -35.56 -36.89 5.83
N ALA A 21 -35.22 -37.91 5.03
CA ALA A 21 -33.93 -37.97 4.35
C ALA A 21 -33.74 -36.82 3.35
N VAL A 22 -34.78 -36.44 2.62
CA VAL A 22 -34.77 -35.29 1.69
C VAL A 22 -34.59 -33.97 2.45
N VAL A 23 -35.30 -33.77 3.56
CA VAL A 23 -35.17 -32.56 4.39
C VAL A 23 -33.77 -32.44 5.01
N VAL A 24 -33.22 -33.54 5.52
CA VAL A 24 -31.84 -33.57 6.04
C VAL A 24 -30.84 -33.28 4.93
N GLY A 25 -31.00 -33.90 3.75
CA GLY A 25 -30.15 -33.65 2.58
C GLY A 25 -30.16 -32.18 2.13
N LEU A 26 -31.35 -31.57 2.06
CA LEU A 26 -31.51 -30.15 1.77
C LEU A 26 -30.88 -29.26 2.85
N GLY A 27 -31.04 -29.61 4.12
CA GLY A 27 -30.43 -28.90 5.25
C GLY A 27 -28.90 -28.90 5.17
N VAL A 28 -28.29 -30.06 4.89
CA VAL A 28 -26.84 -30.18 4.70
C VAL A 28 -26.36 -29.37 3.50
N TRP A 29 -27.11 -29.38 2.40
CA TRP A 29 -26.77 -28.60 1.20
C TRP A 29 -26.83 -27.08 1.43
N ILE A 30 -27.87 -26.59 2.12
CA ILE A 30 -27.99 -25.18 2.49
C ILE A 30 -26.86 -24.77 3.43
N ALA A 31 -26.56 -25.58 4.45
CA ALA A 31 -25.45 -25.34 5.37
C ALA A 31 -24.10 -25.29 4.63
N TYR A 32 -23.89 -26.19 3.67
CA TYR A 32 -22.69 -26.19 2.83
C TYR A 32 -22.56 -24.90 2.00
N LYS A 33 -23.65 -24.43 1.37
CA LYS A 33 -23.66 -23.16 0.63
C LYS A 33 -23.41 -21.96 1.53
N GLN A 34 -24.01 -21.91 2.72
CA GLN A 34 -23.76 -20.84 3.69
C GLN A 34 -22.30 -20.81 4.15
N LEU A 35 -21.71 -21.98 4.42
CA LEU A 35 -20.30 -22.07 4.81
C LEU A 35 -19.36 -21.57 3.71
N HIS A 36 -19.65 -21.88 2.44
CA HIS A 36 -18.85 -21.40 1.31
C HIS A 36 -18.96 -19.87 1.17
N SER A 37 -20.18 -19.33 1.16
CA SER A 37 -20.42 -17.88 1.14
C SER A 37 -19.73 -17.15 2.28
N TRP A 38 -19.74 -17.71 3.49
CA TRP A 38 -19.06 -17.13 4.64
C TRP A 38 -17.53 -17.13 4.49
N LYS A 39 -16.94 -18.22 3.97
CA LYS A 39 -15.50 -18.26 3.68
C LYS A 39 -15.10 -17.21 2.65
N ASP A 40 -15.90 -17.04 1.61
CA ASP A 40 -15.66 -16.04 0.58
C ASP A 40 -15.77 -14.62 1.16
N GLN A 41 -16.81 -14.33 1.94
CA GLN A 41 -16.97 -13.04 2.62
C GLN A 41 -15.78 -12.71 3.52
N VAL A 42 -15.30 -13.66 4.31
CA VAL A 42 -14.12 -13.48 5.17
C VAL A 42 -12.87 -13.22 4.35
N ALA A 43 -12.69 -13.90 3.21
CA ALA A 43 -11.56 -13.67 2.31
C ALA A 43 -11.62 -12.27 1.68
N TYR A 44 -12.77 -11.85 1.16
CA TYR A 44 -12.97 -10.51 0.61
C TYR A 44 -12.75 -9.42 1.65
N GLN A 45 -13.25 -9.62 2.88
CA GLN A 45 -13.06 -8.67 3.97
C GLN A 45 -11.57 -8.49 4.30
N LYS A 46 -10.81 -9.59 4.42
CA LYS A 46 -9.37 -9.54 4.67
C LYS A 46 -8.60 -8.84 3.55
N ARG A 47 -8.97 -9.11 2.29
CA ARG A 47 -8.37 -8.44 1.12
C ARG A 47 -8.64 -6.94 1.14
N SER A 48 -9.88 -6.54 1.41
CA SER A 48 -10.27 -5.13 1.51
C SER A 48 -9.53 -4.42 2.64
N GLU A 49 -9.45 -5.02 3.82
CA GLU A 49 -8.75 -4.43 4.97
C GLU A 49 -7.24 -4.27 4.70
N ALA A 50 -6.62 -5.29 4.10
CA ALA A 50 -5.21 -5.24 3.74
C ALA A 50 -4.93 -4.16 2.69
N ALA A 51 -5.78 -4.05 1.67
CA ALA A 51 -5.67 -3.05 0.62
C ALA A 51 -5.87 -1.62 1.14
N GLU A 52 -6.90 -1.39 1.97
CA GLU A 52 -7.16 -0.08 2.59
C GLU A 52 -6.01 0.36 3.51
N ASN A 53 -5.53 -0.55 4.36
CA ASN A 53 -4.40 -0.28 5.23
C ASN A 53 -3.13 0.04 4.42
N LEU A 54 -2.84 -0.70 3.35
CA LEU A 54 -1.69 -0.39 2.50
C LEU A 54 -1.84 0.98 1.83
N LEU A 55 -3.00 1.25 1.22
CA LEU A 55 -3.24 2.50 0.50
C LEU A 55 -3.13 3.71 1.42
N SER A 56 -3.73 3.65 2.61
CA SER A 56 -3.68 4.74 3.59
C SER A 56 -2.25 5.03 4.04
N LYS A 57 -1.43 4.00 4.30
CA LYS A 57 -0.01 4.17 4.63
C LYS A 57 0.80 4.72 3.46
N ALA A 58 0.53 4.26 2.24
CA ALA A 58 1.23 4.74 1.05
C ALA A 58 0.93 6.23 0.77
N ILE A 59 -0.33 6.65 0.89
CA ILE A 59 -0.74 8.05 0.79
C ILE A 59 -0.02 8.89 1.85
N TYR A 60 -0.04 8.45 3.11
CA TYR A 60 0.59 9.17 4.20
C TYR A 60 2.11 9.33 4.01
N VAL A 61 2.80 8.26 3.58
CA VAL A 61 4.24 8.32 3.29
C VAL A 61 4.53 9.26 2.11
N SER A 62 3.71 9.22 1.06
CA SER A 62 3.83 10.13 -0.07
C SER A 62 3.68 11.59 0.36
N ASP A 63 2.64 11.90 1.14
CA ASP A 63 2.42 13.27 1.63
C ASP A 63 3.58 13.74 2.52
N GLU A 64 4.14 12.85 3.35
CA GLU A 64 5.31 13.17 4.16
C GLU A 64 6.57 13.40 3.30
N ILE A 65 6.84 12.56 2.29
CA ILE A 65 7.93 12.81 1.32
C ILE A 65 7.75 14.19 0.68
N ARG A 66 6.53 14.53 0.28
CA ARG A 66 6.21 15.83 -0.30
C ARG A 66 6.47 16.99 0.66
N ALA A 67 6.06 16.85 1.92
CA ALA A 67 6.31 17.84 2.96
C ALA A 67 7.82 18.01 3.24
N LEU A 68 8.57 16.91 3.27
CA LEU A 68 10.02 16.88 3.48
C LEU A 68 10.80 17.43 2.28
N ARG A 69 10.22 17.40 1.08
CA ARG A 69 10.77 17.99 -0.15
C ARG A 69 10.35 19.45 -0.38
N SER A 70 9.56 20.05 0.51
CA SER A 70 9.16 21.45 0.40
C SER A 70 10.39 22.38 0.33
N PRO A 71 10.44 23.39 -0.55
CA PRO A 71 11.56 24.34 -0.61
C PRO A 71 11.59 25.31 0.58
N TYR A 72 10.50 25.39 1.35
CA TYR A 72 10.37 26.33 2.46
C TYR A 72 10.83 25.68 3.77
N ASP A 73 12.03 26.04 4.22
CA ASP A 73 12.54 25.75 5.57
C ASP A 73 12.90 27.07 6.28
N GLN A 74 12.63 27.12 7.59
CA GLN A 74 13.05 28.25 8.42
C GLN A 74 14.47 28.04 8.92
N ILE A 75 15.40 28.90 8.52
CA ILE A 75 16.80 28.85 8.97
C ILE A 75 16.99 29.87 10.11
N PRO A 76 17.47 29.45 11.29
CA PRO A 76 17.85 30.36 12.37
C PRO A 76 18.87 31.41 11.90
N ILE A 77 18.78 32.64 12.42
CA ILE A 77 19.65 33.76 12.00
C ILE A 77 21.13 33.45 12.23
N ASP A 78 21.45 32.73 13.32
CA ASP A 78 22.79 32.29 13.67
C ASP A 78 23.37 31.18 12.75
N LYS A 79 22.54 30.61 11.87
CA LYS A 79 22.89 29.52 10.94
C LYS A 79 22.76 29.90 9.47
N VAL A 80 22.57 31.18 9.16
CA VAL A 80 22.38 31.64 7.77
C VAL A 80 23.61 31.39 6.91
N ASP A 81 24.81 31.49 7.48
CA ASP A 81 26.08 31.26 6.77
C ASP A 81 26.45 29.78 6.65
N ASP A 82 25.75 28.91 7.38
CA ASP A 82 25.99 27.46 7.38
C ASP A 82 25.23 26.80 6.23
N LYS A 83 25.95 26.51 5.15
CA LYS A 83 25.40 25.91 3.92
C LYS A 83 24.88 24.48 4.12
N THR A 84 25.37 23.74 5.12
CA THR A 84 24.95 22.35 5.36
C THR A 84 23.77 22.27 6.32
N PHE A 85 23.59 23.25 7.20
CA PHE A 85 22.55 23.23 8.23
C PHE A 85 21.15 22.87 7.71
N ALA A 86 20.69 23.50 6.63
CA ALA A 86 19.36 23.22 6.07
C ALA A 86 19.24 21.79 5.52
N LEU A 87 20.32 21.27 4.93
CA LEU A 87 20.38 19.92 4.37
C LEU A 87 20.43 18.86 5.48
N GLU A 88 21.27 19.07 6.49
CA GLU A 88 21.38 18.18 7.67
C GLU A 88 20.08 18.13 8.44
N ARG A 89 19.43 19.28 8.68
CA ARG A 89 18.12 19.32 9.34
C ARG A 89 17.08 18.52 8.54
N ARG A 90 17.08 18.66 7.21
CA ARG A 90 16.17 17.90 6.35
C ARG A 90 16.46 16.40 6.40
N TYR A 91 17.72 16.00 6.35
CA TYR A 91 18.14 14.63 6.53
C TYR A 91 17.62 14.05 7.86
N ASN A 92 17.82 14.78 8.95
CA ASN A 92 17.35 14.37 10.28
C ASN A 92 15.83 14.23 10.32
N ARG A 93 15.07 15.12 9.68
CA ARG A 93 13.61 14.96 9.56
C ARG A 93 13.21 13.69 8.80
N PHE A 94 13.97 13.27 7.77
CA PHE A 94 13.72 11.96 7.14
C PHE A 94 13.99 10.79 8.08
N VAL A 95 15.05 10.88 8.90
CA VAL A 95 15.41 9.86 9.90
C VAL A 95 14.35 9.76 11.00
N GLU A 96 13.87 10.90 11.52
CA GLU A 96 12.79 10.96 12.52
C GLU A 96 11.49 10.30 12.04
N LYS A 97 11.29 10.23 10.72
CA LYS A 97 10.11 9.63 10.09
C LYS A 97 10.31 8.17 9.69
N ASN A 98 11.41 7.53 10.08
CA ASN A 98 11.72 6.16 9.67
C ASN A 98 10.61 5.15 10.04
N ASP A 99 9.94 5.34 11.18
CA ASP A 99 8.83 4.50 11.62
C ASP A 99 7.67 4.47 10.61
N LEU A 100 7.43 5.56 9.86
CA LEU A 100 6.40 5.60 8.83
C LEU A 100 6.72 4.65 7.68
N PHE A 101 7.98 4.64 7.26
CA PHE A 101 8.48 3.77 6.20
C PHE A 101 8.51 2.30 6.66
N GLU A 102 8.85 2.04 7.91
CA GLU A 102 8.77 0.70 8.49
C GLU A 102 7.32 0.20 8.51
N ASN A 103 6.38 1.05 8.93
CA ASN A 103 4.95 0.72 8.93
C ASN A 103 4.41 0.48 7.53
N LEU A 104 4.87 1.23 6.53
CA LEU A 104 4.55 0.98 5.12
C LEU A 104 5.08 -0.39 4.67
N ARG A 105 6.32 -0.74 5.01
CA ARG A 105 6.90 -2.06 4.68
C ARG A 105 6.12 -3.20 5.33
N LYS A 106 5.70 -3.05 6.59
CA LYS A 106 4.84 -4.02 7.28
C LYS A 106 3.48 -4.15 6.58
N ALA A 107 2.88 -3.05 6.14
CA ALA A 107 1.62 -3.08 5.41
C ALA A 107 1.78 -3.76 4.04
N GLN A 108 2.89 -3.49 3.33
CA GLN A 108 3.22 -4.14 2.06
C GLN A 108 3.28 -5.66 2.20
N VAL A 109 4.07 -6.18 3.15
CA VAL A 109 4.21 -7.63 3.37
C VAL A 109 2.86 -8.29 3.69
N LYS A 110 2.02 -7.62 4.49
CA LYS A 110 0.66 -8.11 4.79
C LYS A 110 -0.24 -8.13 3.56
N ALA A 111 -0.19 -7.07 2.75
CA ALA A 111 -0.98 -6.98 1.53
C ALA A 111 -0.55 -8.03 0.50
N GLU A 112 0.75 -8.22 0.28
CA GLU A 112 1.29 -9.25 -0.61
C GLU A 112 0.82 -10.65 -0.20
N ALA A 113 0.84 -10.97 1.10
CA ALA A 113 0.38 -12.27 1.61
C ALA A 113 -1.12 -12.53 1.40
N VAL A 114 -1.95 -11.48 1.37
CA VAL A 114 -3.42 -11.59 1.30
C VAL A 114 -3.96 -11.42 -0.14
N LEU A 115 -3.35 -10.52 -0.91
CA LEU A 115 -3.75 -10.18 -2.27
C LEU A 115 -3.09 -11.13 -3.29
N GLY A 116 -1.84 -11.55 -3.05
CA GLY A 116 -1.09 -12.40 -3.99
C GLY A 116 -0.73 -11.70 -5.30
N ASN A 117 -0.67 -10.35 -5.30
CA ASN A 117 -0.38 -9.54 -6.47
C ASN A 117 0.97 -8.81 -6.30
N ASP A 118 2.01 -9.33 -6.96
CA ASP A 118 3.38 -8.78 -6.87
C ASP A 118 3.50 -7.35 -7.42
N GLU A 119 2.60 -6.93 -8.33
CA GLU A 119 2.63 -5.56 -8.87
C GLU A 119 2.32 -4.52 -7.79
N VAL A 120 1.48 -4.87 -6.80
CA VAL A 120 1.22 -4.00 -5.65
C VAL A 120 2.52 -3.72 -4.88
N GLY A 121 3.31 -4.76 -4.63
CA GLY A 121 4.62 -4.64 -3.96
C GLY A 121 5.59 -3.76 -4.73
N LYS A 122 5.70 -3.98 -6.05
CA LYS A 122 6.58 -3.19 -6.94
C LYS A 122 6.24 -1.70 -6.91
N LYS A 123 4.96 -1.33 -6.89
CA LYS A 123 4.56 0.09 -6.79
C LYS A 123 4.97 0.71 -5.46
N ILE A 124 4.88 -0.03 -4.36
CA ILE A 124 5.37 0.44 -3.06
C ILE A 124 6.88 0.64 -3.06
N ASP A 125 7.65 -0.26 -3.69
CA ASP A 125 9.10 -0.12 -3.79
C ASP A 125 9.52 1.16 -4.52
N VAL A 126 8.72 1.66 -5.46
CA VAL A 126 8.98 2.96 -6.11
C VAL A 126 8.97 4.11 -5.10
N LEU A 127 8.10 4.10 -4.09
CA LEU A 127 8.09 5.12 -3.02
C LEU A 127 9.36 5.04 -2.15
N PHE A 128 9.84 3.84 -1.87
CA PHE A 128 11.13 3.65 -1.17
C PHE A 128 12.31 4.13 -2.02
N GLN A 129 12.29 3.90 -3.33
CA GLN A 129 13.30 4.41 -4.24
C GLN A 129 13.29 5.94 -4.26
N VAL A 130 12.12 6.58 -4.34
CA VAL A 130 11.98 8.05 -4.26
C VAL A 130 12.63 8.59 -2.98
N ARG A 131 12.34 7.97 -1.82
CA ARG A 131 12.98 8.34 -0.55
C ARG A 131 14.50 8.23 -0.61
N ASN A 132 15.01 7.10 -1.13
CA ASN A 132 16.45 6.85 -1.19
C ASN A 132 17.16 7.82 -2.14
N GLU A 133 16.56 8.15 -3.27
CA GLU A 133 17.08 9.14 -4.22
C GLU A 133 17.17 10.53 -3.58
N VAL A 134 16.15 10.93 -2.80
CA VAL A 134 16.19 12.21 -2.06
C VAL A 134 17.27 12.20 -0.99
N LEU A 135 17.37 11.15 -0.17
CA LEU A 135 18.40 11.03 0.87
C LEU A 135 19.81 11.06 0.28
N THR A 136 20.02 10.35 -0.83
CA THR A 136 21.29 10.33 -1.55
C THR A 136 21.64 11.72 -2.09
N ALA A 137 20.66 12.43 -2.65
CA ALA A 137 20.88 13.80 -3.13
C ALA A 137 21.21 14.77 -2.01
N ILE A 138 20.59 14.63 -0.82
CA ILE A 138 20.94 15.42 0.36
C ILE A 138 22.39 15.15 0.77
N ASP A 139 22.79 13.89 0.87
CA ASP A 139 24.14 13.48 1.28
C ASP A 139 25.23 13.97 0.30
N MET A 140 24.95 13.88 -1.00
CA MET A 140 25.82 14.42 -2.05
C MET A 140 25.96 15.96 -1.95
N LEU A 141 24.87 16.68 -1.69
CA LEU A 141 24.91 18.14 -1.52
C LEU A 141 25.66 18.56 -0.25
N ILE A 142 25.54 17.79 0.84
CA ILE A 142 26.32 18.03 2.08
C ILE A 142 27.81 17.83 1.78
N SER A 143 28.15 16.73 1.11
CA SER A 143 29.54 16.40 0.75
C SER A 143 30.16 17.49 -0.14
N GLU A 144 29.43 17.97 -1.14
CA GLU A 144 29.86 19.04 -2.04
C GLU A 144 30.02 20.38 -1.30
N ALA A 145 29.11 20.70 -0.37
CA ALA A 145 29.23 21.90 0.45
C ALA A 145 30.47 21.90 1.36
N GLN A 146 30.92 20.71 1.79
CA GLN A 146 32.13 20.53 2.60
C GLN A 146 33.41 20.51 1.77
N SER A 147 33.36 20.03 0.52
CA SER A 147 34.52 19.90 -0.38
C SER A 147 34.17 20.37 -1.79
N PRO A 148 34.11 21.70 -2.03
CA PRO A 148 33.62 22.25 -3.29
C PRO A 148 34.55 21.93 -4.47
N SER A 149 33.99 21.26 -5.47
CA SER A 149 34.56 21.09 -6.81
C SER A 149 34.54 22.42 -7.57
N THR A 150 35.48 22.65 -8.48
CA THR A 150 35.61 23.92 -9.24
C THR A 150 35.22 23.83 -10.72
N GLY A 151 34.60 22.72 -11.17
CA GLY A 151 34.31 22.46 -12.58
C GLY A 151 32.92 22.94 -13.09
N PRO A 152 32.76 23.31 -14.37
CA PRO A 152 31.44 23.66 -14.94
C PRO A 152 30.42 22.50 -14.97
N ARG A 153 30.89 21.26 -15.16
CA ARG A 153 30.07 20.03 -15.07
C ARG A 153 29.44 19.85 -13.68
N ASP A 154 30.04 20.46 -12.68
CA ASP A 154 29.66 20.28 -11.30
C ASP A 154 28.45 21.15 -10.92
N ARG A 155 28.32 22.34 -11.52
CA ARG A 155 27.15 23.22 -11.30
C ARG A 155 25.84 22.65 -11.84
N THR A 156 25.87 21.99 -13.00
CA THR A 156 24.66 21.34 -13.56
C THR A 156 24.23 20.16 -12.69
N PHE A 157 25.20 19.38 -12.20
CA PHE A 157 24.96 18.27 -11.30
C PHE A 157 24.39 18.74 -9.95
N GLU A 158 24.97 19.78 -9.34
CA GLU A 158 24.46 20.39 -8.11
C GLU A 158 23.00 20.88 -8.28
N GLN A 159 22.68 21.49 -9.42
CA GLN A 159 21.34 21.96 -9.73
C GLN A 159 20.34 20.80 -9.84
N GLU A 160 20.72 19.70 -10.48
CA GLU A 160 19.91 18.48 -10.55
C GLU A 160 19.64 17.90 -9.16
N LEU A 161 20.67 17.80 -8.31
CA LEU A 161 20.51 17.35 -6.92
C LEU A 161 19.56 18.25 -6.14
N ARG A 162 19.66 19.58 -6.31
CA ARG A 162 18.76 20.54 -5.65
C ARG A 162 17.32 20.35 -6.09
N TRP A 163 17.05 20.04 -7.36
CA TRP A 163 15.69 19.71 -7.82
C TRP A 163 15.19 18.37 -7.29
N THR A 164 16.07 17.37 -7.13
CA THR A 164 15.74 16.11 -6.46
C THR A 164 15.30 16.37 -5.01
N VAL A 165 16.04 17.19 -4.27
CA VAL A 165 15.72 17.54 -2.87
C VAL A 165 14.48 18.43 -2.75
N HIS A 166 14.33 19.42 -3.64
CA HIS A 166 13.24 20.38 -3.61
C HIS A 166 12.17 20.05 -4.66
N GLY A 167 11.11 19.39 -4.21
CA GLY A 167 10.02 18.95 -5.07
C GLY A 167 9.12 20.12 -5.46
N THR A 168 8.99 20.37 -6.76
CA THR A 168 8.02 21.33 -7.32
C THR A 168 6.73 20.65 -7.78
N TYR A 169 6.74 19.33 -7.96
CA TYR A 169 5.62 18.53 -8.47
C TYR A 169 5.07 19.07 -9.81
N SER A 170 5.97 19.56 -10.66
CA SER A 170 5.70 19.95 -12.05
C SER A 170 6.27 18.91 -13.00
N GLU A 171 5.49 18.50 -14.01
CA GLU A 171 5.91 17.53 -15.03
C GLU A 171 7.26 17.85 -15.68
N LYS A 172 7.54 19.13 -15.91
CA LYS A 172 8.76 19.57 -16.59
C LYS A 172 9.99 19.63 -15.68
N TYR A 173 9.80 19.86 -14.38
CA TYR A 173 10.87 20.26 -13.47
C TYR A 173 11.07 19.31 -12.28
N ASP A 174 10.16 18.36 -12.06
CA ASP A 174 10.23 17.39 -10.96
C ASP A 174 9.74 16.01 -11.39
N PRO A 175 10.51 15.31 -12.24
CA PRO A 175 10.16 13.96 -12.68
C PRO A 175 10.04 12.98 -11.51
N LEU A 176 10.81 13.19 -10.43
CA LEU A 176 10.74 12.36 -9.23
C LEU A 176 9.40 12.53 -8.49
N GLY A 177 8.95 13.76 -8.31
CA GLY A 177 7.66 14.08 -7.72
C GLY A 177 6.49 13.57 -8.56
N MET A 178 6.60 13.63 -9.89
CA MET A 178 5.59 13.03 -10.76
C MET A 178 5.57 11.51 -10.66
N ARG A 179 6.74 10.86 -10.65
CA ARG A 179 6.84 9.40 -10.45
C ARG A 179 6.16 8.97 -9.16
N GLN A 180 6.33 9.74 -8.08
CA GLN A 180 5.66 9.51 -6.81
C GLN A 180 4.12 9.58 -6.94
N LEU A 181 3.59 10.61 -7.62
CA LEU A 181 2.14 10.80 -7.80
C LEU A 181 1.52 9.74 -8.73
N GLU A 182 2.19 9.43 -9.84
CA GLU A 182 1.78 8.40 -10.79
C GLU A 182 1.72 7.04 -10.11
N THR A 183 2.74 6.69 -9.34
CA THR A 183 2.80 5.45 -8.55
C THR A 183 1.59 5.31 -7.63
N LEU A 184 1.20 6.39 -6.92
CA LEU A 184 0.00 6.37 -6.10
C LEU A 184 -1.29 6.20 -6.90
N GLY A 185 -1.37 6.83 -8.08
CA GLY A 185 -2.50 6.69 -8.99
C GLY A 185 -2.67 5.24 -9.47
N GLU A 186 -1.58 4.63 -9.90
CA GLU A 186 -1.53 3.23 -10.34
C GLU A 186 -1.83 2.26 -9.18
N LEU A 187 -1.23 2.49 -8.01
CA LEU A 187 -1.50 1.69 -6.80
C LEU A 187 -2.98 1.73 -6.43
N LYS A 188 -3.62 2.90 -6.50
CA LYS A 188 -5.05 3.04 -6.23
C LYS A 188 -5.90 2.25 -7.24
N GLN A 189 -5.50 2.23 -8.51
CA GLN A 189 -6.20 1.46 -9.54
C GLN A 189 -6.06 -0.05 -9.29
N LEU A 190 -4.84 -0.53 -9.01
CA LEU A 190 -4.55 -1.93 -8.70
C LEU A 190 -5.34 -2.40 -7.47
N LEU A 191 -5.29 -1.65 -6.38
CA LEU A 191 -6.02 -2.02 -5.15
C LEU A 191 -7.54 -1.97 -5.36
N ARG A 192 -8.06 -1.08 -6.20
CA ARG A 192 -9.50 -1.05 -6.51
C ARG A 192 -9.96 -2.30 -7.27
N SER A 193 -9.14 -2.82 -8.19
CA SER A 193 -9.45 -4.07 -8.90
C SER A 193 -9.45 -5.29 -7.98
N GLU A 194 -8.64 -5.28 -6.91
CA GLU A 194 -8.60 -6.39 -5.94
C GLU A 194 -9.81 -6.42 -4.99
N ILE A 195 -10.47 -5.28 -4.79
CA ILE A 195 -11.60 -5.14 -3.85
C ILE A 195 -12.95 -5.27 -4.56
N SER A 196 -13.01 -4.99 -5.87
CA SER A 196 -14.26 -5.04 -6.62
C SER A 196 -14.60 -6.49 -6.96
N PRO A 197 -15.76 -7.03 -6.52
CA PRO A 197 -16.18 -8.36 -6.91
C PRO A 197 -16.47 -8.38 -8.42
N ASN A 198 -15.82 -9.31 -9.14
CA ASN A 198 -16.19 -9.65 -10.51
C ASN A 198 -17.54 -10.36 -10.56
#